data_AF-A0A6N8UME6-F1
#
_entry.id   AF-A0A6N8UME6-F1
#
_cell.length_a   1.000
_cell.length_b   1.000
_cell.length_c   1.000
_cell.angle_alpha   90.00
_cell.angle_beta   90.00
_cell.angle_gamma   90.00
#
_symmetry.space_group_name_H-M   'P 1'
#
loop_
_entity.id
_entity.type
_entity.pdbx_description
1 polymer ?
#
loop_
_entity_poly.entity_id
_entity_poly.type
_entity_poly.pdbx_seq_one_letter_code
_entity_poly.pdbx_strand_id
1 'polypeptide(L)'
;MRDLTELLNHYRKRYPLEVAPSKCLEFVRSQPDCFNRNCYADGHLTASAWVVNPRHDKCLLMHHRKIGKWLQLGGHLEHRGDLLAEAIREVKEESGLASSPLSLDIFDMDVHKVPSYREEPAHFHYDIRILLVADEFQTLQETAESNDLK
;
A
#
# COMPACT_ATOMS: atom_id res chain seq x y z
N MET A 1 -9.74 7.80 15.41
CA MET A 1 -8.81 7.06 14.54
C MET A 1 -7.41 7.54 14.88
N ARG A 2 -6.40 6.67 14.96
CA ARG A 2 -5.01 7.10 15.20
C ARG A 2 -4.51 7.86 13.98
N ASP A 3 -3.68 8.87 14.18
CA ASP A 3 -3.01 9.52 13.05
C ASP A 3 -1.89 8.63 12.48
N LEU A 4 -1.38 8.98 11.30
CA LEU A 4 -0.32 8.22 10.62
C LEU A 4 0.94 8.06 11.51
N THR A 5 1.34 9.11 12.22
CA THR A 5 2.54 9.09 13.06
C THR A 5 2.35 8.16 14.26
N GLU A 6 1.16 8.12 14.85
CA GLU A 6 0.80 7.20 15.92
C GLU A 6 0.82 5.73 15.43
N LEU A 7 0.28 5.46 14.24
CA LEU A 7 0.32 4.13 13.62
C LEU A 7 1.75 3.66 13.37
N LEU A 8 2.59 4.51 12.79
CA LEU A 8 4.01 4.22 12.54
C LEU A 8 4.78 3.95 13.84
N ASN A 9 4.54 4.76 14.88
CA ASN A 9 5.18 4.54 16.18
C ASN A 9 4.72 3.25 16.85
N HIS A 10 3.43 2.90 16.73
CA HIS A 10 2.90 1.66 17.25
C HIS A 10 3.54 0.45 16.56
N TYR A 11 3.57 0.46 15.22
CA TYR A 11 4.19 -0.60 14.42
C TYR A 11 5.68 -0.77 14.74
N ARG A 12 6.44 0.33 14.76
CA ARG A 12 7.87 0.33 15.09
C ARG A 12 8.17 -0.26 16.47
N LYS A 13 7.31 0.01 17.47
CA LYS A 13 7.47 -0.57 18.82
C LYS A 13 7.23 -2.08 18.82
N ARG A 14 6.32 -2.57 17.97
CA ARG A 14 5.99 -3.99 17.83
C ARG A 14 7.07 -4.76 17.07
N TYR A 15 7.67 -4.16 16.06
CA TYR A 15 8.71 -4.77 15.21
C TYR A 15 10.02 -3.95 15.25
N PRO A 16 10.74 -3.95 16.39
CA PRO A 16 11.88 -3.05 16.60
C PRO A 16 13.11 -3.36 15.75
N LEU A 17 13.17 -4.54 15.12
CA LEU A 17 14.28 -4.94 14.25
C LEU A 17 14.08 -4.50 12.80
N GLU A 18 12.87 -4.07 12.43
CA GLU A 18 12.59 -3.63 11.07
C GLU A 18 13.04 -2.18 10.85
N VAL A 19 13.65 -1.94 9.69
CA VAL A 19 14.22 -0.64 9.34
C VAL A 19 13.19 0.28 8.69
N ALA A 20 12.27 -0.29 7.89
CA ALA A 20 11.27 0.48 7.14
C ALA A 20 10.41 1.40 8.02
N PRO A 21 9.91 0.99 9.21
CA PRO A 21 9.09 1.87 10.05
C PRO A 21 9.83 3.11 10.53
N SER A 22 11.12 2.99 10.85
CA SER A 22 11.95 4.12 11.27
C SER A 22 12.19 5.09 10.10
N LYS A 23 12.48 4.56 8.90
CA LYS A 23 12.65 5.37 7.69
C LYS A 23 11.37 6.11 7.31
N CYS A 24 10.22 5.44 7.31
CA CYS A 24 8.94 6.08 7.02
C CYS A 24 8.60 7.16 8.06
N LEU A 25 8.83 6.90 9.35
CA LEU A 25 8.57 7.89 10.40
C LEU A 25 9.47 9.12 10.27
N GLU A 26 10.75 8.94 9.93
CA GLU A 26 11.66 10.04 9.64
C GLU A 26 11.18 10.84 8.42
N PHE A 27 10.87 10.15 7.33
CA PHE A 27 10.38 10.76 6.08
C PHE A 27 9.11 11.59 6.30
N VAL A 28 8.10 11.04 6.97
CA VAL A 28 6.85 11.76 7.30
C VAL A 28 7.10 13.02 8.13
N ARG A 29 8.14 13.02 8.97
CA ARG A 29 8.50 14.18 9.81
C ARG A 29 9.31 15.23 9.07
N SER A 30 10.13 14.82 8.10
CA SER A 30 11.07 15.71 7.41
C SER A 30 10.56 16.24 6.08
N GLN A 31 9.59 15.56 5.44
CA GLN A 31 9.08 15.91 4.11
C GLN A 31 7.59 16.31 4.18
N PRO A 32 7.26 17.61 4.21
CA PRO A 32 5.89 18.10 4.21
C PRO A 32 5.04 17.61 3.04
N ASP A 33 5.66 17.37 1.88
CA ASP A 33 5.00 16.90 0.66
C ASP A 33 5.02 15.37 0.52
N CYS A 34 5.17 14.62 1.62
CA CYS A 34 5.28 13.16 1.59
C CYS A 34 4.07 12.42 0.97
N PHE A 35 2.90 13.06 0.89
CA PHE A 35 1.70 12.54 0.22
C PHE A 35 1.62 12.88 -1.27
N ASN A 36 2.48 13.79 -1.75
CA ASN A 36 2.45 14.24 -3.13
C ASN A 36 3.15 13.21 -4.03
N ARG A 37 2.40 12.56 -4.92
CA ARG A 37 2.93 11.60 -5.91
C ARG A 37 4.06 12.15 -6.79
N ASN A 38 4.17 13.48 -6.90
CA ASN A 38 5.23 14.15 -7.67
C ASN A 38 6.46 14.52 -6.82
N CYS A 39 6.52 14.12 -5.54
CA CYS A 39 7.68 14.33 -4.67
C CYS A 39 8.83 13.35 -5.01
N TYR A 40 9.30 13.35 -6.25
CA TYR A 40 10.23 12.31 -6.72
C TYR A 40 11.62 12.36 -6.07
N ALA A 41 12.08 13.53 -5.65
CA ALA A 41 13.44 13.70 -5.13
C ALA A 41 13.66 12.89 -3.84
N ASP A 42 12.68 12.92 -2.93
CA ASP A 42 12.74 12.21 -1.64
C ASP A 42 11.87 10.95 -1.63
N GLY A 43 10.91 10.84 -2.56
CA GLY A 43 9.91 9.79 -2.66
C GLY A 43 8.54 10.23 -2.15
N HIS A 44 7.60 9.29 -2.05
CA HIS A 44 6.27 9.57 -1.52
C HIS A 44 5.65 8.33 -0.86
N LEU A 45 4.59 8.55 -0.09
CA LEU A 45 3.83 7.51 0.60
C LEU A 45 2.90 6.78 -0.36
N THR A 46 2.81 5.48 -0.18
CA THR A 46 1.83 4.61 -0.84
C THR A 46 1.07 3.82 0.21
N ALA A 47 -0.19 3.49 -0.11
CA ALA A 47 -1.06 2.66 0.70
C ALA A 47 -1.44 1.42 -0.10
N SER A 48 -0.95 0.27 0.36
CA SER A 48 -1.24 -1.02 -0.26
C SER A 48 -2.08 -1.90 0.65
N ALA A 49 -2.69 -2.93 0.07
CA ALA A 49 -3.54 -3.87 0.77
C ALA A 49 -3.01 -5.30 0.62
N TRP A 50 -2.76 -5.96 1.75
CA TRP A 50 -2.66 -7.41 1.79
C TRP A 50 -4.07 -7.97 1.97
N VAL A 51 -4.68 -8.46 0.90
CA VAL A 51 -6.06 -8.97 0.93
C VAL A 51 -6.04 -10.47 1.11
N VAL A 52 -6.70 -10.98 2.14
CA VAL A 52 -6.87 -12.41 2.40
C VAL A 52 -8.34 -12.84 2.27
N ASN A 53 -8.58 -14.11 2.00
CA ASN A 53 -9.94 -14.67 2.06
C ASN A 53 -10.38 -14.88 3.53
N PRO A 54 -11.67 -15.16 3.83
CA PRO A 54 -12.15 -15.29 5.21
C PRO A 54 -11.51 -16.45 6.00
N ARG A 55 -10.93 -17.44 5.32
CA ARG A 55 -10.22 -18.57 5.92
C ARG A 55 -8.72 -18.29 6.14
N HIS A 56 -8.23 -17.14 5.67
CA HIS A 56 -6.82 -16.71 5.70
C HIS A 56 -5.83 -17.73 5.10
N ASP A 57 -6.28 -18.53 4.13
CA ASP A 57 -5.47 -19.54 3.43
C ASP A 57 -5.11 -19.14 1.98
N LYS A 58 -5.61 -17.99 1.53
CA LYS A 58 -5.31 -17.37 0.23
C LYS A 58 -5.09 -15.88 0.38
N CYS A 59 -4.27 -15.30 -0.50
CA CYS A 59 -4.16 -13.86 -0.69
C CYS A 59 -4.38 -13.48 -2.15
N LEU A 60 -4.89 -12.27 -2.38
CA LEU A 60 -5.06 -11.72 -3.72
C LEU A 60 -3.80 -10.95 -4.15
N LEU A 61 -3.32 -11.24 -5.35
CA LEU A 61 -2.25 -10.54 -6.03
C LEU A 61 -2.68 -10.13 -7.44
N MET A 62 -2.11 -9.03 -7.91
CA MET A 62 -2.23 -8.53 -9.28
C MET A 62 -0.94 -8.80 -10.05
N HIS A 63 -1.06 -9.34 -11.26
CA HIS A 63 0.07 -9.36 -12.20
C HIS A 63 0.15 -8.00 -12.91
N HIS A 64 0.98 -7.11 -12.38
CA HIS A 64 1.03 -5.72 -12.81
C HIS A 64 1.60 -5.60 -14.24
N ARG A 65 0.83 -4.99 -15.14
CA ARG A 65 1.13 -4.84 -16.57
C ARG A 65 2.41 -4.08 -16.86
N LYS A 66 2.69 -3.01 -16.11
CA LYS A 66 3.90 -2.17 -16.28
C LYS A 66 5.15 -2.84 -15.73
N ILE A 67 5.04 -3.51 -14.58
CA ILE A 67 6.20 -4.06 -13.85
C ILE A 67 6.50 -5.51 -14.24
N GLY A 68 5.49 -6.27 -14.71
CA GLY A 68 5.62 -7.68 -15.06
C GLY A 68 5.86 -8.60 -13.86
N LYS A 69 5.30 -8.23 -12.69
CA LYS A 69 5.44 -8.97 -11.43
C LYS A 69 4.09 -9.13 -10.75
N TRP A 70 3.98 -10.17 -9.92
CA TRP A 70 2.87 -10.33 -8.99
C TRP A 70 3.10 -9.46 -7.76
N LEU A 71 2.15 -8.58 -7.48
CA LEU A 71 2.21 -7.59 -6.41
C LEU A 71 0.87 -7.54 -5.69
N GLN A 72 0.90 -7.07 -4.44
CA GLN A 72 -0.29 -6.62 -3.76
C GLN A 72 -0.94 -5.43 -4.49
N LEU A 73 -2.21 -5.18 -4.20
CA LEU A 73 -2.96 -4.04 -4.72
C LEU A 73 -2.62 -2.79 -3.92
N GLY A 74 -2.61 -1.62 -4.54
CA GLY A 74 -2.25 -0.39 -3.85
C GLY A 74 -1.79 0.74 -4.75
N GLY A 75 -1.75 1.94 -4.17
CA GLY A 75 -1.44 3.15 -4.90
C GLY A 75 -1.02 4.30 -4.01
N HIS A 76 -1.11 5.52 -4.54
CA HIS A 76 -0.66 6.73 -3.84
C HIS A 76 -1.57 7.05 -2.66
N LEU A 77 -0.97 7.50 -1.55
CA LEU A 77 -1.72 7.99 -0.40
C LEU A 77 -2.04 9.48 -0.59
N GLU A 78 -3.10 9.79 -1.34
CA GLU A 78 -3.44 11.18 -1.73
C GLU A 78 -4.32 11.90 -0.69
N HIS A 79 -5.32 11.23 -0.10
CA HIS A 79 -6.32 11.89 0.75
C HIS A 79 -5.92 11.89 2.24
N ARG A 80 -5.15 12.91 2.64
CA ARG A 80 -4.92 13.32 4.05
C ARG A 80 -4.45 12.18 4.99
N GLY A 81 -3.83 11.13 4.44
CA GLY A 81 -3.25 10.05 5.22
C GLY A 81 -4.24 9.05 5.84
N ASP A 82 -5.48 8.95 5.35
CA ASP A 82 -6.36 7.83 5.72
C ASP A 82 -5.94 6.55 4.98
N LEU A 83 -4.93 5.89 5.55
CA LEU A 83 -4.35 4.66 5.00
C LEU A 83 -5.38 3.57 4.73
N LEU A 84 -6.37 3.43 5.62
CA LEU A 84 -7.35 2.38 5.51
C LEU A 84 -8.32 2.67 4.37
N ALA A 85 -8.80 3.90 4.28
CA ALA A 85 -9.69 4.32 3.21
C ALA A 85 -9.02 4.17 1.83
N GLU A 86 -7.76 4.60 1.70
CA GLU A 86 -7.01 4.45 0.44
C GLU A 86 -6.79 2.97 0.09
N ALA A 87 -6.36 2.14 1.05
CA ALA A 87 -6.16 0.71 0.79
C ALA A 87 -7.45 -0.01 0.35
N ILE A 88 -8.60 0.33 0.95
CA ILE A 88 -9.91 -0.22 0.53
C ILE A 88 -10.28 0.29 -0.87
N ARG A 89 -10.06 1.58 -1.15
CA ARG A 89 -10.34 2.19 -2.44
C ARG A 89 -9.54 1.51 -3.55
N GLU A 90 -8.23 1.37 -3.37
CA GLU A 90 -7.34 0.73 -4.35
C GLU A 90 -7.75 -0.72 -4.63
N VAL A 91 -8.06 -1.50 -3.58
CA VAL A 91 -8.59 -2.87 -3.78
C VAL A 91 -9.86 -2.86 -4.62
N LYS A 92 -10.78 -1.92 -4.35
CA LYS A 92 -12.02 -1.83 -5.09
C LYS A 92 -11.79 -1.44 -6.55
N GLU A 93 -10.90 -0.49 -6.81
CA GLU A 93 -10.61 0.02 -8.15
C GLU A 93 -9.85 -1.00 -9.00
N GLU A 94 -8.84 -1.67 -8.42
CA GLU A 94 -7.93 -2.55 -9.15
C GLU A 94 -8.44 -3.99 -9.29
N SER A 95 -9.41 -4.41 -8.48
CA SER A 95 -9.96 -5.78 -8.51
C SER A 95 -11.48 -5.89 -8.53
N GLY A 96 -12.20 -4.79 -8.34
CA GLY A 96 -13.67 -4.80 -8.20
C GLY A 96 -14.18 -5.35 -6.87
N LEU A 97 -13.31 -5.85 -5.97
CA LEU A 97 -13.73 -6.46 -4.71
C LEU A 97 -14.23 -5.44 -3.69
N ALA A 98 -15.31 -5.79 -3.00
CA ALA A 98 -15.60 -5.19 -1.70
C ALA A 98 -14.76 -5.90 -0.63
N SER A 99 -14.06 -5.12 0.19
CA SER A 99 -13.20 -5.59 1.25
C SER A 99 -13.51 -4.88 2.57
N SER A 100 -13.00 -5.42 3.67
CA SER A 100 -13.13 -4.85 5.00
C SER A 100 -11.83 -5.00 5.79
N PRO A 101 -11.52 -4.12 6.75
CA PRO A 101 -10.32 -4.27 7.57
C PRO A 101 -10.41 -5.53 8.42
N LEU A 102 -9.38 -6.37 8.35
CA LEU A 102 -9.17 -7.41 9.36
C LEU A 102 -8.45 -6.83 10.59
N SER A 103 -7.70 -5.74 10.40
CA SER A 103 -7.06 -4.95 11.44
C SER A 103 -7.12 -3.46 11.11
N LEU A 104 -7.10 -2.63 12.16
CA LEU A 104 -6.94 -1.16 12.05
C LEU A 104 -5.48 -0.72 12.30
N ASP A 105 -4.56 -1.67 12.47
CA ASP A 105 -3.12 -1.44 12.54
C ASP A 105 -2.47 -1.61 11.17
N ILE A 106 -1.27 -1.02 11.01
CA ILE A 106 -0.37 -1.35 9.90
C ILE A 106 -0.03 -2.84 9.97
N PHE A 107 -0.17 -3.53 8.83
CA PHE A 107 0.15 -4.94 8.70
C PHE A 107 1.64 -5.15 8.41
N ASP A 108 2.17 -4.39 7.46
CA ASP A 108 3.53 -4.50 6.98
C ASP A 108 4.00 -3.18 6.35
N MET A 109 5.31 -3.02 6.22
CA MET A 109 5.94 -1.81 5.67
C MET A 109 7.16 -2.12 4.82
N ASP A 110 7.32 -1.38 3.73
CA ASP A 110 8.50 -1.49 2.88
C ASP A 110 8.94 -0.12 2.36
N VAL A 111 10.25 0.02 2.12
CA VAL A 111 10.82 1.22 1.48
C VAL A 111 11.68 0.75 0.33
N HIS A 112 11.19 0.95 -0.89
CA HIS A 112 11.82 0.44 -2.10
C HIS A 112 11.94 1.52 -3.18
N LYS A 113 12.93 1.33 -4.05
CA LYS A 113 13.13 2.21 -5.20
C LYS A 113 12.32 1.71 -6.38
N VAL A 114 11.55 2.60 -6.99
CA VAL A 114 10.82 2.36 -8.24
C VAL A 114 11.68 2.87 -9.41
N PRO A 115 11.85 2.09 -10.48
CA PRO A 115 12.60 2.54 -11.66
C PRO A 115 11.87 3.68 -12.39
N SER A 116 12.63 4.50 -13.11
CA SER A 116 12.05 5.55 -13.95
C SER A 116 11.13 4.96 -15.01
N TYR A 117 10.01 5.63 -15.29
CA TYR A 117 9.07 5.22 -16.32
C TYR A 117 8.41 6.44 -16.97
N ARG A 118 8.53 6.55 -18.30
CA ARG A 118 8.08 7.72 -19.07
C ARG A 118 8.67 9.01 -18.48
N GLU A 119 7.83 9.92 -18.00
CA GLU A 119 8.24 11.20 -17.42
C GLU A 119 8.52 11.12 -15.91
N GLU A 120 8.24 9.97 -15.28
CA GLU A 120 8.49 9.76 -13.85
C GLU A 120 9.95 9.33 -13.65
N PRO A 121 10.80 10.13 -12.98
CA PRO A 121 12.17 9.72 -12.66
C PRO A 121 12.17 8.59 -11.62
N ALA A 122 13.28 7.88 -11.48
CA ALA A 122 13.40 6.85 -10.45
C ALA A 122 13.36 7.49 -9.04
N HIS A 123 12.53 6.98 -8.15
CA HIS A 123 12.26 7.56 -6.83
C HIS A 123 11.95 6.46 -5.81
N PHE A 124 11.74 6.82 -4.55
CA PHE A 124 11.36 5.90 -3.49
C PHE A 124 9.86 5.88 -3.24
N HIS A 125 9.33 4.68 -3.02
CA HIS A 125 8.03 4.49 -2.39
C HIS A 125 8.25 4.12 -0.92
N TYR A 126 7.48 4.77 -0.05
CA TYR A 126 7.32 4.41 1.35
C TYR A 126 5.96 3.72 1.47
N ASP A 127 5.97 2.39 1.32
CA ASP A 127 4.79 1.55 1.17
C ASP A 127 4.29 1.08 2.53
N ILE A 128 3.04 1.45 2.84
CA ILE A 128 2.37 1.10 4.09
C ILE A 128 1.22 0.17 3.77
N ARG A 129 1.25 -1.03 4.36
CA ARG A 129 0.32 -2.11 4.00
C ARG A 129 -0.72 -2.30 5.07
N ILE A 130 -1.98 -2.42 4.66
CA ILE A 130 -3.12 -2.72 5.52
C ILE A 130 -3.62 -4.13 5.24
N LEU A 131 -4.01 -4.86 6.30
CA LEU A 131 -4.58 -6.20 6.18
C LEU A 131 -6.09 -6.11 5.98
N LEU A 132 -6.55 -6.52 4.80
CA LEU A 132 -7.96 -6.54 4.43
C LEU A 132 -8.44 -7.99 4.24
N VAL A 133 -9.74 -8.18 4.43
CA VAL A 133 -10.43 -9.43 4.12
C VAL A 133 -11.48 -9.17 3.04
N ALA A 134 -11.59 -10.08 2.07
CA ALA A 134 -12.62 -10.06 1.04
C ALA A 134 -13.13 -11.49 0.77
N ASP A 135 -14.39 -11.62 0.40
CA ASP A 135 -14.96 -12.91 0.01
C ASP A 135 -14.32 -13.41 -1.30
N GLU A 136 -13.75 -14.63 -1.26
CA GLU A 136 -13.07 -15.27 -2.38
C GLU A 136 -14.01 -15.69 -3.52
N PHE A 137 -15.33 -15.65 -3.30
CA PHE A 137 -16.33 -15.96 -4.32
C PHE A 137 -16.83 -14.72 -5.07
N GLN A 138 -16.39 -13.52 -4.70
CA GLN A 138 -16.65 -12.32 -5.47
C GLN A 138 -15.91 -12.36 -6.82
N THR A 139 -16.56 -11.87 -7.87
CA THR A 139 -15.95 -11.78 -9.19
C THR A 139 -14.84 -10.73 -9.20
N LEU A 140 -13.64 -11.15 -9.58
CA LEU A 140 -12.52 -10.26 -9.84
C LEU A 140 -12.71 -9.53 -11.17
N GLN A 141 -12.32 -8.26 -11.20
CA GLN A 141 -12.35 -7.41 -12.38
C GLN A 141 -10.95 -6.90 -12.68
N GLU A 142 -10.38 -7.36 -13.79
CA GLU A 142 -9.13 -6.83 -14.32
C GLU A 142 -9.30 -5.39 -14.83
N THR A 143 -8.25 -4.60 -14.67
CA THR A 143 -8.17 -3.22 -15.17
C THR A 143 -7.09 -3.10 -16.26
N ALA A 144 -6.88 -1.89 -16.78
CA ALA A 144 -5.76 -1.61 -17.67
C ALA A 144 -4.38 -1.82 -17.01
N GLU A 145 -4.32 -1.85 -15.67
CA GLU A 145 -3.09 -1.98 -14.89
C GLU A 145 -2.68 -3.43 -14.63
N SER A 146 -3.62 -4.37 -14.79
CA SER A 146 -3.43 -5.79 -14.59
C SER A 146 -3.34 -6.55 -15.92
N ASN A 147 -2.55 -7.62 -15.93
CA ASN A 147 -2.66 -8.70 -16.91
C ASN A 147 -3.46 -9.90 -16.38
N ASP A 148 -3.59 -10.03 -15.05
CA ASP A 148 -4.23 -11.16 -14.35
C ASP A 148 -4.42 -10.79 -12.85
N LEU A 149 -5.35 -11.46 -12.17
CA LEU A 149 -5.63 -11.38 -10.73
C LEU A 149 -5.79 -12.80 -10.14
N LYS A 150 -5.10 -13.11 -9.03
CA LYS A 150 -5.11 -14.46 -8.40
C LYS A 150 -5.05 -14.45 -6.90
#